data_AF-A0A7K2WW46-F1
#
_entry.id   AF-A0A7K2WW46-F1
#
_cell.length_a   1.000
_cell.length_b   1.000
_cell.length_c   1.000
_cell.angle_alpha   90.00
_cell.angle_beta   90.00
_cell.angle_gamma   90.00
#
_symmetry.space_group_name_H-M   'P 1'
#
loop_
_entity.id
_entity.type
_entity.pdbx_description
1 polymer ?
#
loop_
_entity_poly.entity_id
_entity_poly.type
_entity_poly.pdbx_seq_one_letter_code
_entity_poly.pdbx_strand_id
1 'polypeptide(L)'
;MAARAAKPPRFYFNLRSPYSFFALLELERDHPDVLDRLEWRPFWEPDETSEKLLAEASSGAQFPYHAMSRAKQFYILRDVRRLGAARGLALTWPVDRDPWWEPAHLTWFLAEREGLGRAWVQRAGRARWLEGRDICDPATVRELAEEIGLDGEEVAGATDDPLIREQATRALVDVVRDGVFGVPYFIHGSEPYWGLDRVAAFAASLPPAAELPREEPRQPAPTVLAAGRTTDMSHAGGCG
;
A
#
# COMPACT_ATOMS: atom_id res chain seq x y z
N MET A 1 22.53 20.08 -16.98
CA MET A 1 22.29 19.07 -15.94
C MET A 1 20.92 18.48 -16.19
N ALA A 2 20.83 17.17 -16.46
CA ALA A 2 19.53 16.51 -16.51
C ALA A 2 18.88 16.60 -15.12
N ALA A 3 17.63 17.04 -15.04
CA ALA A 3 16.89 17.06 -13.78
C ALA A 3 16.81 15.62 -13.26
N ARG A 4 17.37 15.38 -12.06
CA ARG A 4 17.22 14.09 -11.38
C ARG A 4 15.72 13.91 -11.14
N ALA A 5 15.14 12.82 -11.64
CA ALA A 5 13.74 12.51 -11.41
C ALA A 5 13.46 12.56 -9.89
N ALA A 6 12.43 13.28 -9.49
CA ALA A 6 12.04 13.37 -8.10
C ALA A 6 11.69 11.96 -7.60
N LYS A 7 12.19 11.57 -6.42
CA LYS A 7 11.80 10.30 -5.81
C LYS A 7 10.29 10.32 -5.53
N PRO A 8 9.57 9.21 -5.72
CA PRO A 8 8.17 9.16 -5.37
C PRO A 8 7.98 9.47 -3.88
N PRO A 9 6.89 10.16 -3.50
CA PRO A 9 6.54 10.32 -2.10
C PRO A 9 6.26 8.95 -1.48
N ARG A 10 6.66 8.77 -0.23
CA ARG A 10 6.58 7.46 0.46
C ARG A 10 5.53 7.48 1.54
N PHE A 11 4.85 6.36 1.74
CA PHE A 11 3.93 6.13 2.83
C PHE A 11 4.27 4.85 3.58
N TYR A 12 4.69 5.00 4.84
CA TYR A 12 4.89 3.90 5.77
C TYR A 12 3.63 3.64 6.57
N PHE A 13 3.14 2.40 6.51
CA PHE A 13 1.90 1.97 7.15
C PHE A 13 2.12 0.68 7.95
N ASN A 14 1.27 0.44 8.95
CA ASN A 14 1.21 -0.82 9.68
C ASN A 14 -0.24 -1.28 9.75
N LEU A 15 -0.51 -2.54 9.42
CA LEU A 15 -1.86 -3.13 9.47
C LEU A 15 -2.41 -3.21 10.91
N ARG A 16 -1.51 -3.25 11.92
CA ARG A 16 -1.83 -3.13 13.35
C ARG A 16 -2.24 -1.72 13.77
N SER A 17 -1.90 -0.68 13.01
CA SER A 17 -2.09 0.71 13.45
C SER A 17 -3.47 1.24 13.08
N PRO A 18 -4.32 1.62 14.07
CA PRO A 18 -5.61 2.24 13.76
C PRO A 18 -5.42 3.61 13.11
N TYR A 19 -4.35 4.32 13.44
CA TYR A 19 -4.03 5.61 12.82
C TYR A 19 -3.60 5.45 11.36
N SER A 20 -2.90 4.37 10.99
CA SER A 20 -2.62 4.08 9.58
C SER A 20 -3.88 3.74 8.80
N PHE A 21 -4.80 2.98 9.42
CA PHE A 21 -6.12 2.72 8.84
C PHE A 21 -6.93 4.00 8.64
N PHE A 22 -6.97 4.90 9.62
CA PHE A 22 -7.66 6.19 9.43
C PHE A 22 -7.01 7.08 8.38
N ALA A 23 -5.67 7.09 8.30
CA ALA A 23 -4.97 7.86 7.29
C ALA A 23 -5.27 7.36 5.88
N LEU A 24 -5.37 6.03 5.70
CA LEU A 24 -5.84 5.43 4.45
C LEU A 24 -7.23 5.93 4.09
N LEU A 25 -8.20 5.84 5.02
CA LEU A 25 -9.58 6.27 4.76
C LEU A 25 -9.68 7.77 4.43
N GLU A 26 -8.86 8.61 5.08
CA GLU A 26 -8.82 10.05 4.77
C GLU A 26 -8.24 10.32 3.39
N LEU A 27 -7.12 9.70 3.05
CA LEU A 27 -6.51 9.85 1.73
C LEU A 27 -7.45 9.33 0.64
N GLU A 28 -8.16 8.23 0.86
CA GLU A 28 -9.14 7.71 -0.10
C GLU A 28 -10.29 8.66 -0.36
N ARG A 29 -10.79 9.29 0.70
CA ARG A 29 -11.92 10.21 0.62
C ARG A 29 -11.53 11.55 0.02
N ASP A 30 -10.41 12.13 0.46
CA ASP A 30 -10.07 13.53 0.22
C ASP A 30 -8.97 13.72 -0.83
N HIS A 31 -8.10 12.71 -1.00
CA HIS A 31 -6.88 12.80 -1.82
C HIS A 31 -6.60 11.51 -2.62
N PRO A 32 -7.58 10.96 -3.37
CA PRO A 32 -7.43 9.65 -4.02
C PRO A 32 -6.28 9.62 -5.05
N ASP A 33 -6.00 10.75 -5.70
CA ASP A 33 -4.89 10.93 -6.65
C ASP A 33 -3.51 10.87 -5.97
N VAL A 34 -3.44 11.22 -4.69
CA VAL A 34 -2.21 11.09 -3.90
C VAL A 34 -1.85 9.63 -3.77
N LEU A 35 -2.81 8.74 -3.47
CA LEU A 35 -2.56 7.32 -3.22
C LEU A 35 -1.89 6.61 -4.40
N ASP A 36 -2.23 6.99 -5.63
CA ASP A 36 -1.69 6.41 -6.87
C ASP A 36 -0.23 6.85 -7.14
N ARG A 37 0.25 7.86 -6.41
CA ARG A 37 1.61 8.40 -6.52
C ARG A 37 2.52 7.94 -5.39
N LEU A 38 1.96 7.31 -4.35
CA LEU A 38 2.72 6.88 -3.18
C LEU A 38 3.49 5.61 -3.49
N GLU A 39 4.73 5.57 -3.04
CA GLU A 39 5.44 4.33 -2.80
C GLU A 39 5.08 3.83 -1.38
N TRP A 40 4.38 2.70 -1.32
CA TRP A 40 3.89 2.12 -0.07
C TRP A 40 4.97 1.25 0.56
N ARG A 41 5.13 1.37 1.89
CA ARG A 41 6.16 0.66 2.63
C ARG A 41 5.59 0.09 3.93
N PRO A 42 5.57 -1.23 4.10
CA PRO A 42 5.13 -1.81 5.36
C PRO A 42 6.11 -1.50 6.49
N PHE A 43 5.57 -1.22 7.66
CA PHE A 43 6.27 -1.05 8.93
C PHE A 43 5.57 -1.97 9.92
N TRP A 44 6.24 -2.99 10.44
CA TRP A 44 5.65 -3.91 11.42
C TRP A 44 6.70 -4.40 12.38
N GLU A 45 6.26 -4.80 13.57
CA GLU A 45 7.15 -5.48 14.52
C GLU A 45 7.48 -6.88 13.96
N PRO A 46 8.74 -7.13 13.54
CA PRO A 46 9.11 -8.38 12.90
C PRO A 46 9.10 -9.55 13.88
N ASP A 47 8.95 -10.77 13.36
CA ASP A 47 9.26 -11.98 14.14
C ASP A 47 10.77 -12.15 14.34
N GLU A 48 11.17 -13.16 15.12
CA GLU A 48 12.59 -13.44 15.40
C GLU A 48 13.42 -13.72 14.14
N THR A 49 12.81 -14.24 13.07
CA THR A 49 13.50 -14.54 11.81
C THR A 49 13.78 -13.26 11.05
N SER A 50 12.74 -12.45 10.83
CA SER A 50 12.84 -11.15 10.18
C SER A 50 13.73 -10.18 10.97
N GLU A 51 13.75 -10.26 12.31
CA GLU A 51 14.62 -9.44 13.15
C GLU A 51 16.11 -9.81 12.98
N LYS A 52 16.44 -11.10 12.89
CA LYS A 52 17.81 -11.56 12.59
C LYS A 52 18.27 -11.10 11.22
N LEU A 53 17.42 -11.27 10.19
CA LEU A 53 17.70 -10.83 8.83
C LEU A 53 17.92 -9.31 8.76
N LEU A 54 17.11 -8.52 9.50
CA LEU A 54 17.29 -7.07 9.61
C LEU A 54 18.65 -6.72 10.22
N ALA A 55 19.00 -7.34 11.35
CA ALA A 55 20.28 -7.11 12.01
C ALA A 55 21.47 -7.45 11.09
N GLU A 56 21.42 -8.56 10.37
CA GLU A 56 22.45 -8.94 9.40
C GLU A 56 22.56 -7.93 8.24
N ALA A 57 21.41 -7.50 7.69
CA ALA A 57 21.36 -6.58 6.55
C ALA A 57 21.71 -5.12 6.92
N SER A 58 21.55 -4.73 8.19
CA SER A 58 21.66 -3.34 8.66
C SER A 58 22.78 -3.12 9.69
N SER A 59 23.85 -3.91 9.63
CA SER A 59 25.00 -3.78 10.54
C SER A 59 24.62 -3.79 12.03
N GLY A 60 23.67 -4.65 12.40
CA GLY A 60 23.17 -4.82 13.76
C GLY A 60 22.06 -3.85 14.17
N ALA A 61 21.49 -3.07 13.25
CA ALA A 61 20.34 -2.23 13.58
C ALA A 61 19.12 -3.07 13.99
N GLN A 62 18.34 -2.53 14.92
CA GLN A 62 17.11 -3.14 15.40
C GLN A 62 15.90 -2.37 14.88
N PHE A 63 14.75 -3.04 14.85
CA PHE A 63 13.50 -2.39 14.47
C PHE A 63 13.16 -1.28 15.49
N PRO A 64 12.85 -0.04 15.05
CA PRO A 64 12.68 1.12 15.94
C PRO A 64 11.31 1.12 16.61
N TYR A 65 11.00 0.06 17.37
CA TYR A 65 9.76 -0.09 18.12
C TYR A 65 10.03 -0.10 19.62
N HIS A 66 9.19 0.65 20.34
CA HIS A 66 9.18 0.65 21.79
C HIS A 66 7.78 0.32 22.29
N ALA A 67 7.70 -0.73 23.12
CA ALA A 67 6.46 -1.11 23.77
C ALA A 67 5.89 0.07 24.57
N MET A 68 4.65 0.43 24.27
CA MET A 68 3.97 1.55 24.94
C MET A 68 3.60 1.18 26.37
N SER A 69 3.64 2.17 27.27
CA SER A 69 3.10 2.01 28.62
C SER A 69 1.60 1.69 28.59
N ARG A 70 1.12 0.96 29.59
CA ARG A 70 -0.30 0.62 29.73
C ARG A 70 -1.21 1.86 29.73
N ALA A 71 -0.77 2.96 30.35
CA ALA A 71 -1.51 4.23 30.37
C ALA A 71 -1.65 4.82 28.96
N LYS A 72 -0.59 4.80 28.15
CA LYS A 72 -0.62 5.26 26.75
C LYS A 72 -1.53 4.38 25.90
N GLN A 73 -1.48 3.06 26.07
CA GLN A 73 -2.36 2.12 25.38
C GLN A 73 -3.84 2.44 25.67
N PHE A 74 -4.23 2.62 26.93
CA PHE A 74 -5.62 2.96 27.28
C PHE A 74 -6.08 4.31 26.72
N TYR A 75 -5.19 5.30 26.67
CA TYR A 75 -5.51 6.56 26.03
C TYR A 75 -5.80 6.37 24.54
N ILE A 76 -4.93 5.65 23.83
CA ILE A 76 -5.08 5.37 22.38
C ILE A 76 -6.41 4.66 22.11
N LEU A 77 -6.79 3.67 22.92
CA LEU A 77 -8.08 2.99 22.73
C LEU A 77 -9.27 3.97 22.80
N ARG A 78 -9.24 4.91 23.75
CA ARG A 78 -10.29 5.94 23.87
C ARG A 78 -10.25 6.92 22.70
N ASP A 79 -9.05 7.28 22.24
CA ASP A 79 -8.86 8.21 21.15
C ASP A 79 -9.33 7.65 19.81
N VAL A 80 -8.92 6.43 19.49
CA VAL A 80 -9.37 5.67 18.33
C VAL A 80 -10.88 5.53 18.31
N ARG A 81 -11.52 5.32 19.47
CA ARG A 81 -13.00 5.32 19.57
C ARG A 81 -13.61 6.68 19.20
N ARG A 82 -13.05 7.79 19.68
CA ARG A 82 -13.52 9.14 19.32
C ARG A 82 -13.33 9.41 17.82
N LEU A 83 -12.17 9.04 17.28
CA LEU A 83 -11.83 9.22 15.87
C LEU A 83 -12.72 8.37 14.96
N GLY A 84 -13.00 7.12 15.33
CA GLY A 84 -13.95 6.27 14.62
C GLY A 84 -15.35 6.86 14.62
N ALA A 85 -15.85 7.28 15.78
CA ALA A 85 -17.18 7.90 15.91
C ALA A 85 -17.29 9.20 15.08
N ALA A 86 -16.27 10.05 15.09
CA ALA A 86 -16.24 11.28 14.29
C ALA A 86 -16.24 11.00 12.77
N ARG A 87 -15.87 9.80 12.34
CA ARG A 87 -15.90 9.33 10.94
C ARG A 87 -17.13 8.48 10.63
N GLY A 88 -18.08 8.34 11.57
CA GLY A 88 -19.25 7.47 11.39
C GLY A 88 -18.92 5.98 11.34
N LEU A 89 -17.74 5.57 11.83
CA LEU A 89 -17.29 4.18 11.81
C LEU A 89 -17.73 3.45 13.08
N ALA A 90 -18.36 2.29 12.90
CA ALA A 90 -18.57 1.31 13.95
C ALA A 90 -17.32 0.44 14.09
N LEU A 91 -16.38 0.85 14.93
CA LEU A 91 -15.15 0.08 15.15
C LEU A 91 -15.43 -1.18 15.96
N THR A 92 -14.88 -2.30 15.49
CA THR A 92 -14.79 -3.56 16.23
C THR A 92 -13.36 -3.72 16.72
N TRP A 93 -13.18 -3.92 18.02
CA TRP A 93 -11.84 -4.14 18.55
C TRP A 93 -11.35 -5.53 18.17
N PRO A 94 -10.23 -5.66 17.43
CA PRO A 94 -9.73 -6.95 17.02
C PRO A 94 -9.25 -7.76 18.23
N VAL A 95 -9.35 -9.08 18.10
CA VAL A 95 -8.84 -10.03 19.07
C VAL A 95 -7.50 -10.53 18.54
N ASP A 96 -6.40 -9.97 19.04
CA ASP A 96 -5.05 -10.42 18.69
C ASP A 96 -4.54 -11.38 19.78
N ARG A 97 -4.83 -12.68 19.62
CA ARG A 97 -4.28 -13.69 20.54
C ARG A 97 -2.87 -14.03 20.05
N ASP A 98 -1.87 -13.77 20.87
CA ASP A 98 -0.46 -13.98 20.56
C ASP A 98 -0.03 -13.35 19.23
N PRO A 99 0.09 -12.00 19.18
CA PRO A 99 0.22 -11.26 17.93
C PRO A 99 1.46 -11.68 17.11
N TRP A 100 1.21 -12.11 15.88
CA TRP A 100 2.23 -12.41 14.88
C TRP A 100 1.89 -11.66 13.58
N TRP A 101 2.64 -10.59 13.28
CA TRP A 101 2.28 -9.66 12.21
C TRP A 101 2.81 -10.06 10.83
N GLU A 102 3.69 -11.06 10.76
CA GLU A 102 4.31 -11.49 9.50
C GLU A 102 3.30 -11.95 8.46
N PRO A 103 2.29 -12.80 8.76
CA PRO A 103 1.38 -13.31 7.73
C PRO A 103 0.73 -12.17 6.92
N ALA A 104 0.17 -11.17 7.61
CA ALA A 104 -0.49 -10.07 6.94
C ALA A 104 0.47 -9.11 6.22
N HIS A 105 1.67 -8.85 6.77
CA HIS A 105 2.62 -7.92 6.15
C HIS A 105 3.41 -8.56 5.01
N LEU A 106 3.70 -9.86 5.06
CA LEU A 106 4.39 -10.57 3.97
C LEU A 106 3.45 -10.79 2.78
N THR A 107 2.17 -11.03 3.05
CA THR A 107 1.12 -11.08 2.01
C THR A 107 1.05 -9.78 1.21
N TRP A 108 1.42 -8.63 1.80
CA TRP A 108 1.44 -7.37 1.07
C TRP A 108 2.45 -7.38 -0.10
N PHE A 109 3.60 -8.05 0.03
CA PHE A 109 4.59 -8.13 -1.07
C PHE A 109 4.07 -8.99 -2.23
N LEU A 110 3.35 -10.07 -1.93
CA LEU A 110 2.65 -10.86 -2.94
C LEU A 110 1.57 -10.01 -3.62
N ALA A 111 0.76 -9.31 -2.84
CA ALA A 111 -0.28 -8.43 -3.36
C ALA A 111 0.31 -7.32 -4.26
N GLU A 112 1.41 -6.70 -3.83
CA GLU A 112 2.08 -5.63 -4.57
C GLU A 112 2.62 -6.13 -5.92
N ARG A 113 3.16 -7.36 -5.98
CA ARG A 113 3.61 -7.98 -7.23
C ARG A 113 2.50 -8.09 -8.28
N GLU A 114 1.28 -8.34 -7.82
CA GLU A 114 0.08 -8.44 -8.67
C GLU A 114 -0.66 -7.09 -8.85
N GLY A 115 -0.10 -5.98 -8.34
CA GLY A 115 -0.74 -4.66 -8.39
C GLY A 115 -1.94 -4.50 -7.43
N LEU A 116 -2.08 -5.43 -6.47
CA LEU A 116 -3.16 -5.50 -5.49
C LEU A 116 -2.73 -5.03 -4.09
N GLY A 117 -1.52 -4.48 -3.92
CA GLY A 117 -0.99 -4.06 -2.61
C GLY A 117 -1.93 -3.10 -1.87
N ARG A 118 -2.45 -2.07 -2.54
CA ARG A 118 -3.45 -1.15 -1.96
C ARG A 118 -4.74 -1.88 -1.56
N ALA A 119 -5.26 -2.75 -2.44
CA ALA A 119 -6.48 -3.52 -2.18
C ALA A 119 -6.30 -4.44 -0.95
N TRP A 120 -5.11 -5.02 -0.78
CA TRP A 120 -4.77 -5.81 0.39
C TRP A 120 -4.79 -4.98 1.68
N VAL A 121 -4.13 -3.82 1.71
CA VAL A 121 -4.12 -2.95 2.90
C VAL A 121 -5.53 -2.51 3.29
N GLN A 122 -6.36 -2.19 2.29
CA GLN A 122 -7.78 -1.88 2.49
C GLN A 122 -8.54 -3.06 3.10
N ARG A 123 -8.42 -4.25 2.48
CA ARG A 123 -9.16 -5.45 2.88
C ARG A 123 -8.78 -5.90 4.29
N ALA A 124 -7.48 -6.02 4.57
CA ALA A 124 -6.96 -6.40 5.87
C ALA A 124 -7.28 -5.36 6.95
N GLY A 125 -7.21 -4.06 6.62
CA GLY A 125 -7.61 -2.97 7.50
C GLY A 125 -9.09 -3.04 7.89
N ARG A 126 -9.99 -3.26 6.93
CA ARG A 126 -11.43 -3.43 7.20
C ARG A 126 -11.72 -4.69 8.00
N ALA A 127 -11.08 -5.82 7.64
CA ALA A 127 -11.17 -7.08 8.37
C ALA A 127 -10.89 -6.88 9.86
N ARG A 128 -9.80 -6.20 10.14
CA ARG A 128 -9.34 -5.95 11.50
C ARG A 128 -10.21 -4.96 12.27
N TRP A 129 -10.41 -3.77 11.71
CA TRP A 129 -10.95 -2.63 12.47
C TRP A 129 -12.47 -2.51 12.44
N LEU A 130 -13.12 -3.12 11.44
CA LEU A 130 -14.57 -3.06 11.27
C LEU A 130 -15.20 -4.42 11.50
N GLU A 131 -14.57 -5.50 11.04
CA GLU A 131 -15.11 -6.86 11.14
C GLU A 131 -14.60 -7.63 12.37
N GLY A 132 -13.54 -7.14 13.03
CA GLY A 132 -12.96 -7.77 14.23
C GLY A 132 -12.22 -9.09 13.96
N ARG A 133 -11.81 -9.33 12.70
CA ARG A 133 -11.07 -10.53 12.28
C ARG A 133 -9.61 -10.45 12.73
N ASP A 134 -9.03 -11.60 13.06
CA ASP A 134 -7.64 -11.72 13.48
C ASP A 134 -6.72 -11.85 12.26
N ILE A 135 -6.01 -10.78 11.93
CA ILE A 135 -5.03 -10.78 10.82
C ILE A 135 -3.65 -11.30 11.23
N CYS A 136 -3.49 -11.82 12.44
CA CYS A 136 -2.31 -12.57 12.85
C CYS A 136 -2.45 -14.08 12.52
N ASP A 137 -3.67 -14.54 12.27
CA ASP A 137 -3.96 -15.92 11.90
C ASP A 137 -3.73 -16.14 10.39
N PRO A 138 -2.79 -17.02 9.99
CA PRO A 138 -2.54 -17.32 8.58
C PRO A 138 -3.77 -17.80 7.81
N ALA A 139 -4.68 -18.54 8.46
CA ALA A 139 -5.90 -19.01 7.80
C ALA A 139 -6.83 -17.84 7.45
N THR A 140 -7.04 -16.92 8.40
CA THR A 140 -7.76 -15.68 8.16
C THR A 140 -7.08 -14.84 7.05
N VAL A 141 -5.76 -14.69 7.07
CA VAL A 141 -5.01 -13.93 6.05
C VAL A 141 -5.19 -14.54 4.66
N ARG A 142 -5.10 -15.86 4.53
CA ARG A 142 -5.37 -16.57 3.28
C ARG A 142 -6.78 -16.28 2.75
N GLU A 143 -7.82 -16.47 3.56
CA GLU A 143 -9.21 -16.21 3.15
C GLU A 143 -9.39 -14.77 2.65
N LEU A 144 -8.84 -13.80 3.38
CA LEU A 144 -8.90 -12.38 3.01
C LEU A 144 -8.19 -12.10 1.68
N ALA A 145 -7.11 -12.81 1.39
CA ALA A 145 -6.31 -12.62 0.19
C ALA A 145 -7.03 -13.22 -1.04
N GLU A 146 -7.66 -14.39 -0.88
CA GLU A 146 -8.50 -15.01 -1.91
C GLU A 146 -9.69 -14.11 -2.29
N GLU A 147 -10.28 -13.40 -1.32
CA GLU A 147 -11.38 -12.44 -1.58
C GLU A 147 -11.00 -11.29 -2.54
N ILE A 148 -9.71 -10.95 -2.64
CA ILE A 148 -9.20 -9.91 -3.55
C ILE A 148 -8.50 -10.48 -4.79
N GLY A 149 -8.54 -11.81 -4.98
CA GLY A 149 -8.02 -12.49 -6.17
C GLY A 149 -6.57 -12.95 -6.08
N LEU A 150 -5.97 -13.02 -4.89
CA LEU A 150 -4.65 -13.64 -4.71
C LEU A 150 -4.76 -15.17 -4.60
N ASP A 151 -3.68 -15.87 -4.94
CA ASP A 151 -3.58 -17.31 -4.76
C ASP A 151 -3.37 -17.64 -3.27
N GLY A 152 -4.39 -18.26 -2.65
CA GLY A 152 -4.36 -18.62 -1.24
C GLY A 152 -3.26 -19.61 -0.86
N GLU A 153 -2.80 -20.46 -1.80
CA GLU A 153 -1.69 -21.38 -1.53
C GLU A 153 -0.34 -20.65 -1.53
N GLU A 154 -0.17 -19.65 -2.41
CA GLU A 154 1.01 -18.78 -2.37
C GLU A 154 1.03 -17.95 -1.08
N VAL A 155 -0.12 -17.43 -0.67
CA VAL A 155 -0.25 -16.70 0.61
C VAL A 155 0.06 -17.60 1.81
N ALA A 156 -0.37 -18.86 1.81
CA ALA A 156 -0.09 -19.81 2.88
C ALA A 156 1.41 -20.10 3.03
N GLY A 157 2.18 -20.05 1.93
CA GLY A 157 3.64 -20.23 1.93
C GLY A 157 4.45 -18.96 2.17
N ALA A 158 3.82 -17.78 2.15
CA ALA A 158 4.53 -16.49 2.11
C ALA A 158 5.49 -16.27 3.28
N THR A 159 5.15 -16.74 4.48
CA THR A 159 5.97 -16.58 5.68
C THR A 159 7.22 -17.46 5.69
N ASP A 160 7.25 -18.51 4.87
CA ASP A 160 8.39 -19.43 4.78
C ASP A 160 9.18 -19.23 3.48
N ASP A 161 8.69 -18.39 2.56
CA ASP A 161 9.36 -18.07 1.30
C ASP A 161 10.60 -17.17 1.52
N PRO A 162 11.82 -17.64 1.21
CA PRO A 162 13.04 -16.87 1.36
C PRO A 162 13.07 -15.57 0.54
N LEU A 163 12.47 -15.54 -0.66
CA LEU A 163 12.45 -14.35 -1.52
C LEU A 163 11.53 -13.27 -0.92
N ILE A 164 10.39 -13.67 -0.38
CA ILE A 164 9.48 -12.74 0.30
C ILE A 164 10.12 -12.21 1.59
N ARG A 165 10.80 -13.08 2.35
CA ARG A 165 11.58 -12.66 3.54
C ARG A 165 12.71 -11.70 3.20
N GLU A 166 13.37 -11.88 2.05
CA GLU A 166 14.38 -10.94 1.58
C GLU A 166 13.77 -9.57 1.24
N GLN A 167 12.65 -9.54 0.52
CA GLN A 167 11.93 -8.29 0.21
C GLN A 167 11.46 -7.58 1.49
N ALA A 168 10.88 -8.33 2.42
CA ALA A 168 10.49 -7.86 3.74
C ALA A 168 11.66 -7.25 4.51
N THR A 169 12.82 -7.93 4.51
CA THR A 169 14.04 -7.44 5.14
C THR A 169 14.49 -6.10 4.55
N ARG A 170 14.47 -5.96 3.21
CA ARG A 170 14.80 -4.68 2.55
C ARG A 170 13.84 -3.55 2.95
N ALA A 171 12.55 -3.85 3.11
CA ALA A 171 11.56 -2.87 3.56
C ALA A 171 11.85 -2.40 5.02
N LEU A 172 12.24 -3.32 5.90
CA LEU A 172 12.63 -2.99 7.28
C LEU A 172 13.96 -2.22 7.35
N VAL A 173 14.93 -2.55 6.50
CA VAL A 173 16.17 -1.75 6.33
C VAL A 173 15.82 -0.33 5.92
N ASP A 174 14.87 -0.18 5.00
CA ASP A 174 14.37 1.11 4.55
C ASP A 174 13.68 1.90 5.68
N VAL A 175 12.94 1.25 6.58
CA VAL A 175 12.40 1.87 7.80
C VAL A 175 13.52 2.48 8.66
N VAL A 176 14.56 1.70 8.93
CA VAL A 176 15.72 2.15 9.74
C VAL A 176 16.45 3.29 9.04
N ARG A 177 16.77 3.12 7.76
CA ARG A 177 17.51 4.10 6.96
C ARG A 177 16.78 5.44 6.88
N ASP A 178 15.46 5.41 6.72
CA ASP A 178 14.63 6.60 6.59
C ASP A 178 14.22 7.20 7.95
N GLY A 179 14.68 6.63 9.06
CA GLY A 179 14.44 7.16 10.41
C GLY A 179 12.98 7.07 10.85
N VAL A 180 12.23 6.11 10.32
CA VAL A 180 10.81 5.93 10.63
C VAL A 180 10.69 5.24 11.98
N PHE A 181 10.07 5.91 12.96
CA PHE A 181 9.94 5.43 14.35
C PHE A 181 8.49 5.11 14.76
N GLY A 182 7.57 5.20 13.80
CA GLY A 182 6.14 4.97 14.03
C GLY A 182 5.34 5.32 12.79
N VAL A 183 4.04 5.02 12.80
CA VAL A 183 3.15 5.16 11.64
C VAL A 183 1.79 5.74 12.02
N PRO A 184 1.03 6.31 11.06
CA PRO A 184 1.38 6.55 9.65
C PRO A 184 2.53 7.56 9.53
N TYR A 185 3.43 7.33 8.57
CA TYR A 185 4.57 8.20 8.32
C TYR A 185 4.73 8.41 6.83
N PHE A 186 4.90 9.67 6.41
CA PHE A 186 5.03 10.04 5.02
C PHE A 186 6.33 10.78 4.80
N ILE A 187 6.89 10.66 3.59
CA ILE A 187 8.07 11.42 3.20
C ILE A 187 7.86 11.99 1.80
N HIS A 188 8.03 13.30 1.65
CA HIS A 188 8.08 13.96 0.35
C HIS A 188 9.46 14.62 0.18
N GLY A 189 10.26 14.12 -0.77
CA GLY A 189 11.65 14.55 -0.93
C GLY A 189 12.47 14.20 0.32
N SER A 190 12.92 15.21 1.05
CA SER A 190 13.62 15.07 2.34
C SER A 190 12.74 15.35 3.56
N GLU A 191 11.48 15.77 3.36
CA GLU A 191 10.62 16.25 4.44
C GLU A 191 9.74 15.12 4.99
N PRO A 192 9.82 14.83 6.30
CA PRO A 192 8.98 13.83 6.95
C PRO A 192 7.68 14.40 7.54
N TYR A 193 6.63 13.57 7.55
CA TYR A 193 5.33 13.87 8.15
C TYR A 193 4.85 12.65 8.93
N TRP A 194 4.70 12.79 10.25
CA TRP A 194 4.30 11.66 11.11
C TRP A 194 2.96 11.94 11.79
N GLY A 195 2.09 10.93 11.78
CA GLY A 195 0.80 10.95 12.46
C GLY A 195 -0.37 11.26 11.54
N LEU A 196 -1.56 10.82 11.98
CA LEU A 196 -2.83 11.08 11.29
C LEU A 196 -3.08 12.58 11.13
N ASP A 197 -2.69 13.38 12.12
CA ASP A 197 -2.81 14.84 12.16
C ASP A 197 -1.85 15.56 11.19
N ARG A 198 -1.04 14.84 10.42
CA ARG A 198 -0.17 15.39 9.38
C ARG A 198 -0.54 14.96 7.96
N VAL A 199 -1.58 14.14 7.78
CA VAL A 199 -2.05 13.69 6.45
C VAL A 199 -2.35 14.88 5.53
N ALA A 200 -3.13 15.86 6.02
CA ALA A 200 -3.48 17.04 5.22
C ALA A 200 -2.25 17.89 4.83
N ALA A 201 -1.29 18.06 5.76
CA ALA A 201 -0.06 18.80 5.49
C ALA A 201 0.82 18.08 4.47
N PHE A 202 0.92 16.75 4.57
CA PHE A 202 1.62 15.94 3.59
C PHE A 202 0.97 16.02 2.20
N ALA A 203 -0.35 15.84 2.11
CA ALA A 203 -1.08 15.93 0.85
C ALA A 203 -0.90 17.30 0.18
N ALA A 204 -0.98 18.39 0.95
CA ALA A 204 -0.75 19.75 0.47
C ALA A 204 0.69 20.02 0.02
N SER A 205 1.67 19.22 0.47
CA SER A 205 3.06 19.35 0.03
C SER A 205 3.30 18.81 -1.38
N LEU A 206 2.42 17.95 -1.87
CA LEU A 206 2.56 17.35 -3.20
C LEU A 206 2.07 18.34 -4.25
N PRO A 207 2.78 18.49 -5.38
CA PRO A 207 2.25 19.28 -6.48
C PRO A 207 0.93 18.65 -6.95
N PRO A 208 -0.02 19.45 -7.48
CA PRO A 208 -1.22 18.93 -8.10
C PRO A 208 -0.86 17.81 -9.09
N ALA A 209 -1.69 16.77 -9.18
CA ALA A 209 -1.52 15.76 -10.21
C ALA A 209 -1.38 16.49 -11.57
N ALA A 210 -0.32 16.20 -12.31
CA ALA A 210 -0.19 16.76 -13.64
C ALA A 210 -1.43 16.33 -14.43
N GLU A 211 -2.21 17.28 -14.93
CA GLU A 211 -3.24 16.96 -15.91
C GLU A 211 -2.51 16.26 -17.06
N LEU A 212 -2.74 14.96 -17.22
CA LEU A 212 -2.41 14.30 -18.47
C LEU A 212 -3.04 15.16 -19.57
N PRO A 213 -2.31 15.53 -20.64
CA PRO A 213 -2.91 16.22 -21.74
C PRO A 213 -4.14 15.42 -22.14
N ARG A 214 -5.34 15.98 -21.96
CA ARG A 214 -6.52 15.42 -22.60
C ARG A 214 -6.16 15.43 -24.08
N GLU A 215 -6.05 14.25 -24.69
CA GLU A 215 -6.06 14.20 -26.15
C GLU A 215 -7.36 14.87 -26.58
N GLU A 216 -7.25 16.13 -27.01
CA GLU A 216 -8.33 16.78 -27.72
C GLU A 216 -8.71 15.84 -28.86
N PRO A 217 -10.01 15.56 -29.07
CA PRO A 217 -10.44 14.71 -30.17
C PRO A 217 -9.76 15.20 -31.44
N ARG A 218 -8.85 14.38 -31.99
CA ARG A 218 -8.13 14.71 -33.21
C ARG A 218 -9.19 15.01 -34.27
N GLN A 219 -9.32 16.27 -34.64
CA GLN A 219 -10.24 16.67 -35.70
C GLN A 219 -9.88 15.84 -36.94
N PRO A 220 -10.84 15.15 -37.56
CA PRO A 220 -10.56 14.36 -38.74
C PRO A 220 -9.99 15.29 -39.81
N ALA A 221 -8.85 14.92 -40.37
CA ALA A 221 -8.24 15.66 -41.46
C ALA A 221 -9.25 15.79 -42.61
N PRO A 222 -9.34 16.96 -43.28
CA PRO A 222 -10.26 17.15 -44.39
C PRO A 222 -9.97 16.11 -45.48
N THR A 223 -11.02 15.39 -45.88
CA THR A 223 -10.95 14.42 -46.98
C THR A 223 -10.59 15.14 -48.27
N VAL A 224 -9.34 14.99 -48.70
CA VAL A 224 -8.94 15.40 -50.05
C VAL A 224 -9.47 14.35 -51.02
N LEU A 225 -10.52 14.72 -51.76
CA LEU A 225 -11.09 13.92 -52.84
C LEU A 225 -10.08 13.92 -54.01
N ALA A 226 -9.24 12.89 -54.09
CA ALA A 226 -8.42 12.65 -55.26
C ALA A 226 -9.28 11.95 -56.33
N ALA A 227 -9.57 12.68 -57.40
CA ALA A 227 -10.25 12.16 -58.57
C ALA A 227 -9.35 11.20 -59.36
N GLY A 228 -9.86 10.00 -59.62
CA GLY A 228 -9.63 9.25 -60.85
C GLY A 228 -8.35 8.42 -60.97
N ARG A 229 -8.51 7.09 -60.97
CA ARG A 229 -8.53 6.28 -62.20
C ARG A 229 -8.79 4.81 -61.84
N THR A 230 -9.93 4.31 -62.31
CA THR A 230 -10.31 2.90 -62.29
C THR A 230 -9.74 2.22 -63.52
N THR A 231 -8.98 1.15 -63.34
CA THR A 231 -8.88 0.07 -64.34
C THR A 231 -8.81 -1.27 -63.62
N ASP A 232 -9.95 -1.95 -63.73
CA ASP A 232 -10.18 -3.38 -63.57
C ASP A 232 -9.21 -4.22 -64.43
N MET A 233 -8.73 -5.36 -63.91
CA MET A 233 -8.45 -6.59 -64.67
C MET A 233 -8.41 -7.84 -63.74
N SER A 234 -9.56 -8.53 -63.63
CA SER A 234 -9.76 -10.00 -63.82
C SER A 234 -9.21 -11.11 -62.87
N HIS A 235 -10.15 -11.88 -62.27
CA HIS A 235 -10.40 -13.37 -62.24
C HIS A 235 -9.24 -14.39 -62.05
N ALA A 236 -9.33 -15.57 -61.37
CA ALA A 236 -10.42 -16.52 -61.09
C ALA A 236 -10.08 -17.56 -59.96
N GLY A 237 -11.11 -18.23 -59.41
CA GLY A 237 -11.07 -19.59 -58.80
C GLY A 237 -11.19 -19.63 -57.27
N GLY A 238 -12.06 -20.40 -56.60
CA GLY A 238 -12.99 -21.48 -57.00
C GLY A 238 -12.63 -22.83 -56.33
N CYS A 239 -13.54 -23.32 -55.47
CA CYS A 239 -13.63 -24.66 -54.84
C CYS A 239 -12.74 -24.89 -53.59
N GLY A 240 -13.25 -25.30 -52.42
CA GLY A 240 -14.62 -25.62 -51.99
C GLY A 240 -14.71 -25.68 -50.47
#